data_AF-A0A1X6ZXI9-F1
#
_entry.id   AF-A0A1X6ZXI9-F1
#
_cell.length_a   1.000
_cell.length_b   1.000
_cell.length_c   1.000
_cell.angle_alpha   90.00
_cell.angle_beta   90.00
_cell.angle_gamma   90.00
#
_symmetry.space_group_name_H-M   'P 1'
#
loop_
_entity.id
_entity.type
_entity.pdbx_description
1 polymer ?
#
loop_
_entity_poly.entity_id
_entity_poly.type
_entity_poly.pdbx_seq_one_letter_code
_entity_poly.pdbx_strand_id
1 'polypeptide(L)'
;MKEYGTPNGINQSAYEDTADWDRARWRWEFLRRKDETRGIFHLLAIEMFRDLYPEKPIPKDLTSHELCRRGLPLPISHAANFGYQRLPNPFLPFEGQDVTLNTTFEFRTIPLQYIVEIEMGRRSAMEIFHPTQIAIVFDPNKPIKPQVEGLEEYLEKHRHHSLPKDAARIHIEKWTTYLRLLDAREAGVSWRVCAEKILPEYSSARTPQTARDQFKQAKSLQHRL
;
A
#
# COMPACT_ATOMS: atom_id res chain seq x y z
N MET A 1 9.93 -1.64 22.43
CA MET A 1 9.27 -2.30 21.29
C MET A 1 9.92 -1.69 20.05
N LYS A 2 10.94 -2.35 19.46
CA LYS A 2 11.66 -1.82 18.28
C LYS A 2 10.75 -2.01 17.06
N GLU A 3 10.13 -0.95 16.56
CA GLU A 3 10.62 -0.05 15.50
C GLU A 3 10.76 -0.81 14.18
N TYR A 4 9.66 -0.85 13.42
CA TYR A 4 9.51 -1.47 12.10
C TYR A 4 10.32 -0.76 11.00
N GLY A 5 11.57 -0.34 11.30
CA GLY A 5 12.35 0.55 10.44
C GLY A 5 11.63 1.87 10.14
N THR A 6 10.68 2.27 11.00
CA THR A 6 9.99 3.56 10.89
C THR A 6 10.79 4.60 11.67
N PRO A 7 11.02 5.80 11.10
CA PRO A 7 11.68 6.87 11.82
C PRO A 7 10.90 7.28 13.07
N ASN A 8 11.60 7.85 14.05
CA ASN A 8 10.93 8.48 15.19
C ASN A 8 10.13 9.69 14.70
N GLY A 9 8.79 9.57 14.68
CA GLY A 9 7.89 10.63 14.19
C GLY A 9 8.02 11.98 14.89
N ILE A 10 8.54 12.01 16.12
CA ILE A 10 8.81 13.25 16.86
C ILE A 10 10.08 13.94 16.34
N ASN A 11 11.07 13.16 15.92
CA ASN A 11 12.32 13.70 15.38
C ASN A 11 12.19 13.97 13.86
N GLN A 12 12.08 15.23 13.48
CA GLN A 12 12.03 15.62 12.07
C GLN A 12 13.29 15.20 11.30
N SER A 13 14.47 15.23 11.93
CA SER A 13 15.73 14.89 11.26
C SER A 13 15.90 13.38 11.02
N ALA A 14 15.01 12.54 11.54
CA ALA A 14 15.00 11.11 11.27
C ALA A 14 14.37 10.78 9.90
N TYR A 15 13.74 11.78 9.25
CA TYR A 15 13.24 11.66 7.89
C TYR A 15 14.29 12.26 6.95
N GLU A 16 14.57 11.55 5.86
CA GLU A 16 15.34 12.10 4.74
C GLU A 16 14.65 13.34 4.17
N ASP A 17 15.39 14.12 3.38
CA ASP A 17 14.79 15.20 2.62
C ASP A 17 13.72 14.62 1.67
N THR A 18 12.47 14.99 1.91
CA THR A 18 11.33 14.49 1.16
C THR A 18 11.03 15.32 -0.09
N ALA A 19 11.81 16.38 -0.35
CA ALA A 19 11.60 17.28 -1.49
C ALA A 19 11.68 16.56 -2.85
N ASP A 20 12.60 15.61 -2.97
CA ASP A 20 12.87 14.87 -4.22
C ASP A 20 12.14 13.52 -4.29
N TRP A 21 11.25 13.22 -3.33
CA TRP A 21 10.52 11.96 -3.34
C TRP A 21 9.48 11.95 -4.46
N ASP A 22 9.56 10.95 -5.32
CA ASP A 22 8.54 10.70 -6.31
C ASP A 22 7.25 10.11 -5.69
N ARG A 23 6.22 10.00 -6.52
CA ARG A 23 4.93 9.44 -6.09
C ARG A 23 5.03 7.97 -5.66
N ALA A 24 5.96 7.20 -6.23
CA ALA A 24 6.15 5.78 -5.93
C ALA A 24 6.65 5.60 -4.49
N ARG A 25 7.67 6.37 -4.14
CA ARG A 25 8.31 6.40 -2.83
C ARG A 25 7.34 6.87 -1.77
N TRP A 26 6.61 7.95 -2.03
CA TRP A 26 5.57 8.41 -1.11
C TRP A 26 4.49 7.35 -0.87
N ARG A 27 3.96 6.77 -1.96
CA ARG A 27 2.97 5.68 -1.87
C ARG A 27 3.49 4.55 -1.00
N TRP A 28 4.74 4.14 -1.21
CA TRP A 28 5.37 3.07 -0.46
C TRP A 28 5.49 3.40 1.03
N GLU A 29 5.98 4.61 1.36
CA GLU A 29 6.12 5.03 2.75
C GLU A 29 4.78 5.06 3.48
N PHE A 30 3.68 5.47 2.84
CA PHE A 30 2.36 5.31 3.43
C PHE A 30 1.94 3.84 3.55
N LEU A 31 2.12 3.04 2.50
CA LEU A 31 1.67 1.64 2.48
C LEU A 31 2.41 0.76 3.48
N ARG A 32 3.74 0.92 3.65
CA ARG A 32 4.54 0.09 4.57
C ARG A 32 4.18 0.27 6.05
N ARG A 33 3.45 1.34 6.37
CA ARG A 33 2.90 1.65 7.71
C ARG A 33 1.49 1.09 7.94
N LYS A 34 0.94 0.35 6.98
CA LYS A 34 -0.39 -0.25 7.08
C LYS A 34 -0.24 -1.69 7.58
N ASP A 35 -0.98 -2.04 8.62
CA ASP A 35 -0.92 -3.39 9.21
C ASP A 35 -1.27 -4.48 8.20
N GLU A 36 -2.20 -4.20 7.30
CA GLU A 36 -2.57 -5.08 6.19
C GLU A 36 -1.37 -5.37 5.27
N THR A 37 -0.59 -4.34 4.91
CA THR A 37 0.61 -4.50 4.08
C THR A 37 1.65 -5.38 4.77
N ARG A 38 1.88 -5.14 6.07
CA ARG A 38 2.84 -5.92 6.87
C ARG A 38 2.37 -7.37 7.05
N GLY A 39 1.07 -7.58 7.27
CA GLY A 39 0.46 -8.90 7.37
C GLY A 39 0.60 -9.70 6.08
N ILE A 40 0.28 -9.10 4.94
CA ILE A 40 0.45 -9.72 3.61
C ILE A 40 1.92 -10.04 3.37
N PHE A 41 2.84 -9.13 3.70
CA PHE A 41 4.27 -9.40 3.58
C PHE A 41 4.69 -10.63 4.38
N HIS A 42 4.27 -10.74 5.65
CA HIS A 42 4.59 -11.91 6.48
C HIS A 42 4.05 -13.22 5.90
N LEU A 43 2.82 -13.23 5.39
CA LEU A 43 2.22 -14.41 4.78
C LEU A 43 3.02 -14.86 3.55
N LEU A 44 3.30 -13.93 2.62
CA LEU A 44 4.09 -14.21 1.42
C LEU A 44 5.50 -14.68 1.77
N ALA A 45 6.09 -14.10 2.83
CA ALA A 45 7.44 -14.46 3.26
C ALA A 45 7.47 -15.91 3.77
N ILE A 46 6.46 -16.30 4.56
CA ILE A 46 6.30 -17.67 5.07
C ILE A 46 6.07 -18.67 3.94
N GLU A 47 5.18 -18.36 3.00
CA GLU A 47 4.89 -19.20 1.84
C GLU A 47 6.15 -19.44 1.00
N MET A 48 6.82 -18.36 0.60
CA MET A 48 8.07 -18.45 -0.16
C MET A 48 9.17 -19.20 0.60
N PHE A 49 9.26 -19.06 1.93
CA PHE A 49 10.22 -19.81 2.72
C PHE A 49 9.91 -21.31 2.73
N ARG A 50 8.63 -21.69 2.88
CA ARG A 50 8.21 -23.10 2.83
C ARG A 50 8.50 -23.72 1.47
N ASP A 51 8.27 -22.99 0.38
CA ASP A 51 8.52 -23.47 -0.97
C ASP A 51 10.01 -23.70 -1.23
N LEU A 52 10.87 -22.78 -0.76
CA LEU A 52 12.32 -22.87 -0.96
C LEU A 52 13.01 -23.83 0.02
N TYR A 53 12.44 -24.01 1.22
CA TYR A 53 13.03 -24.80 2.30
C TYR A 53 11.98 -25.66 3.02
N PRO A 54 11.37 -26.64 2.35
CA PRO A 54 10.25 -27.42 2.91
C PRO A 54 10.60 -28.16 4.20
N GLU A 55 11.87 -28.56 4.34
CA GLU A 55 12.37 -29.32 5.51
C GLU A 55 12.84 -28.43 6.66
N LYS A 56 12.93 -27.11 6.47
CA LYS A 56 13.45 -26.19 7.50
C LYS A 56 12.30 -25.59 8.31
N PRO A 57 12.45 -25.46 9.64
CA PRO A 57 11.50 -24.70 10.43
C PRO A 57 11.52 -23.23 10.01
N ILE A 58 10.34 -22.60 10.04
CA ILE A 58 10.19 -21.16 9.75
C ILE A 58 11.00 -20.35 10.78
N PRO A 59 11.93 -19.48 10.34
CA PRO A 59 12.67 -18.59 11.23
C PRO A 59 11.75 -17.71 12.06
N LYS A 60 12.14 -17.45 13.32
CA LYS A 60 11.41 -16.53 14.20
C LYS A 60 11.39 -15.10 13.66
N ASP A 61 12.45 -14.68 12.97
CA ASP A 61 12.53 -13.40 12.28
C ASP A 61 12.76 -13.61 10.79
N LEU A 62 11.67 -13.69 10.04
CA LEU A 62 11.72 -13.72 8.58
C LEU A 62 12.01 -12.34 7.99
N THR A 63 11.75 -11.27 8.72
CA THR A 63 11.80 -9.89 8.17
C THR A 63 13.22 -9.46 7.84
N SER A 64 14.20 -9.97 8.60
CA SER A 64 15.63 -9.74 8.38
C SER A 64 16.28 -10.75 7.43
N HIS A 65 15.52 -11.73 6.94
CA HIS A 65 16.05 -12.81 6.09
C HIS A 65 16.44 -12.27 4.70
N GLU A 66 17.52 -12.80 4.11
CA GLU A 66 18.04 -12.30 2.82
C GLU A 66 17.00 -12.37 1.69
N LEU A 67 16.20 -13.44 1.67
CA LEU A 67 15.08 -13.62 0.75
C LEU A 67 14.10 -12.45 0.74
N CYS A 68 13.92 -11.78 1.88
CA CYS A 68 12.98 -10.69 2.04
C CYS A 68 13.55 -9.33 1.57
N ARG A 69 14.87 -9.22 1.30
CA ARG A 69 15.49 -7.93 0.92
C ARG A 69 15.10 -7.44 -0.46
N ARG A 70 14.80 -8.34 -1.40
CA ARG A 70 14.47 -8.02 -2.80
C ARG A 70 12.98 -7.81 -3.08
N GLY A 71 12.17 -7.73 -2.01
CA GLY A 71 10.72 -7.78 -2.11
C GLY A 71 10.20 -9.16 -2.53
N LEU A 72 8.93 -9.40 -2.24
CA LEU A 72 8.25 -10.66 -2.46
C LEU A 72 7.33 -10.56 -3.67
N PRO A 73 7.20 -11.59 -4.51
CA PRO A 73 6.22 -11.57 -5.58
C PRO A 73 4.81 -11.39 -5.01
N LEU A 74 4.02 -10.48 -5.58
CA LEU A 74 2.62 -10.34 -5.21
C LEU A 74 1.74 -11.17 -6.16
N PRO A 75 0.70 -11.85 -5.65
CA PRO A 75 -0.41 -12.29 -6.48
C PRO A 75 -1.00 -11.10 -7.24
N ILE A 76 -1.51 -11.33 -8.46
CA ILE A 76 -2.05 -10.26 -9.32
C ILE A 76 -3.11 -9.43 -8.59
N SER A 77 -3.99 -10.10 -7.84
CA SER A 77 -5.05 -9.45 -7.06
C SER A 77 -4.49 -8.42 -6.07
N HIS A 78 -3.36 -8.71 -5.43
CA HIS A 78 -2.67 -7.82 -4.52
C HIS A 78 -1.82 -6.78 -5.26
N ALA A 79 -1.14 -7.15 -6.35
CA ALA A 79 -0.33 -6.23 -7.15
C ALA A 79 -1.16 -5.06 -7.67
N ALA A 80 -2.38 -5.32 -8.14
CA ALA A 80 -3.32 -4.31 -8.59
C ALA A 80 -3.77 -3.33 -7.47
N ASN A 81 -3.85 -3.82 -6.22
CA ASN A 81 -4.23 -3.01 -5.07
C ASN A 81 -3.05 -2.18 -4.53
N PHE A 82 -1.85 -2.77 -4.49
CA PHE A 82 -0.65 -2.10 -3.99
C PHE A 82 0.00 -1.20 -5.04
N GLY A 83 -0.24 -1.43 -6.33
CA GLY A 83 0.43 -0.72 -7.43
C GLY A 83 1.88 -1.17 -7.64
N TYR A 84 2.23 -2.37 -7.18
CA TYR A 84 3.58 -2.93 -7.26
C TYR A 84 3.53 -4.40 -7.70
N GLN A 85 4.47 -4.82 -8.55
CA GLN A 85 4.59 -6.23 -8.95
C GLN A 85 5.12 -7.10 -7.81
N ARG A 86 6.02 -6.53 -7.02
CA ARG A 86 6.64 -7.15 -5.87
C ARG A 86 6.33 -6.28 -4.66
N LEU A 87 5.96 -6.90 -3.55
CA LEU A 87 5.81 -6.21 -2.28
C LEU A 87 7.19 -6.01 -1.68
N PRO A 88 7.69 -4.77 -1.58
CA PRO A 88 8.97 -4.55 -0.94
C PRO A 88 8.88 -4.85 0.57
N ASN A 89 10.03 -4.95 1.23
CA ASN A 89 10.06 -5.26 2.66
C ASN A 89 9.62 -4.04 3.47
N PRO A 90 8.45 -4.06 4.15
CA PRO A 90 7.94 -2.88 4.85
C PRO A 90 8.80 -2.47 6.05
N PHE A 91 9.70 -3.35 6.50
CA PHE A 91 10.61 -3.16 7.62
C PHE A 91 11.96 -2.56 7.20
N LEU A 92 12.19 -2.39 5.91
CA LEU A 92 13.39 -1.77 5.35
C LEU A 92 13.04 -0.41 4.72
N PRO A 93 13.98 0.55 4.71
CA PRO A 93 13.84 1.77 3.92
C PRO A 93 13.75 1.45 2.41
N PHE A 94 13.24 2.40 1.63
CA PHE A 94 13.01 2.26 0.19
C PHE A 94 14.29 2.12 -0.68
N GLU A 95 15.47 2.20 -0.08
CA GLU A 95 16.75 2.19 -0.81
C GLU A 95 16.96 0.89 -1.61
N GLY A 96 17.17 1.04 -2.92
CA GLY A 96 17.54 -0.07 -3.82
C GLY A 96 16.41 -1.05 -4.11
N GLN A 97 15.16 -0.71 -3.80
CA GLN A 97 14.02 -1.53 -4.18
C GLN A 97 13.66 -1.23 -5.64
N ASP A 98 13.71 -2.24 -6.49
CA ASP A 98 13.26 -2.16 -7.88
C ASP A 98 11.74 -2.13 -7.91
N VAL A 99 11.19 -0.95 -7.68
CA VAL A 99 9.76 -0.71 -7.61
C VAL A 99 9.32 -0.07 -8.93
N THR A 100 9.35 -0.86 -9.99
CA THR A 100 8.73 -0.45 -11.26
C THR A 100 7.25 -0.20 -11.01
N LEU A 101 6.86 1.08 -11.01
CA LEU A 101 5.47 1.47 -11.11
C LEU A 101 4.99 1.13 -12.51
N ASN A 102 4.48 -0.08 -12.70
CA ASN A 102 3.61 -0.32 -13.84
C ASN A 102 2.32 0.44 -13.58
N THR A 103 1.66 0.87 -14.64
CA THR A 103 0.32 1.45 -14.48
C THR A 103 -0.57 0.43 -13.77
N THR A 104 -1.45 0.85 -12.87
CA THR A 104 -2.38 -0.08 -12.19
C THR A 104 -3.20 -0.89 -13.20
N PHE A 105 -3.33 -0.42 -14.44
CA PHE A 105 -3.99 -1.11 -15.54
C PHE A 105 -3.24 -2.35 -16.02
N GLU A 106 -1.91 -2.33 -16.09
CA GLU A 106 -1.11 -3.50 -16.47
C GLU A 106 -1.29 -4.63 -15.46
N PHE A 107 -1.29 -4.32 -14.16
CA PHE A 107 -1.59 -5.33 -13.12
C PHE A 107 -3.05 -5.75 -13.07
N ARG A 108 -3.96 -5.02 -13.73
CA ARG A 108 -5.38 -5.41 -13.86
C ARG A 108 -5.64 -6.22 -15.13
N THR A 109 -4.61 -6.41 -15.96
CA THR A 109 -4.69 -7.29 -17.12
C THR A 109 -4.31 -8.71 -16.71
N ILE A 110 -5.17 -9.67 -17.03
CA ILE A 110 -4.96 -11.07 -16.68
C ILE A 110 -4.47 -11.78 -17.94
N PRO A 111 -3.22 -12.28 -17.97
CA PRO A 111 -2.73 -13.04 -19.12
C PRO A 111 -3.56 -14.31 -19.33
N LEU A 112 -3.80 -14.71 -20.59
CA LEU A 112 -4.54 -15.93 -20.91
C LEU A 112 -3.99 -17.17 -20.20
N GLN A 113 -2.65 -17.25 -20.06
CA GLN A 113 -1.97 -18.33 -19.33
C GLN A 113 -2.53 -18.53 -17.92
N TYR A 114 -2.88 -17.45 -17.23
CA TYR A 114 -3.36 -17.50 -15.84
C TYR A 114 -4.77 -18.09 -15.75
N ILE A 115 -5.61 -17.82 -16.75
CA ILE A 115 -6.93 -18.43 -16.89
C ILE A 115 -6.79 -19.94 -17.14
N VAL A 116 -5.86 -20.33 -18.03
CA VAL A 116 -5.56 -21.75 -18.29
C VAL A 116 -5.04 -22.46 -17.04
N GLU A 117 -4.18 -21.82 -16.25
CA GLU A 117 -3.69 -22.37 -14.98
C GLU A 117 -4.81 -22.57 -13.94
N ILE A 118 -5.79 -21.66 -13.86
CA ILE A 118 -6.99 -21.84 -13.03
C ILE A 118 -7.80 -23.06 -13.51
N GLU A 119 -8.07 -23.15 -14.81
CA GLU A 119 -8.84 -24.25 -15.39
C GLU A 119 -8.18 -25.61 -15.15
N MET A 120 -6.84 -25.66 -15.22
CA MET A 120 -6.04 -26.84 -14.91
C MET A 120 -5.88 -27.14 -13.41
N GLY A 121 -6.46 -26.32 -12.52
CA GLY A 121 -6.34 -26.45 -11.07
C GLY A 121 -4.92 -26.20 -10.53
N ARG A 122 -4.05 -25.55 -11.32
CA ARG A 122 -2.66 -25.21 -10.95
C ARG A 122 -2.56 -23.88 -10.22
N ARG A 123 -3.63 -23.08 -10.23
CA ARG A 123 -3.70 -21.77 -9.59
C ARG A 123 -5.09 -21.54 -9.02
N SER A 124 -5.18 -20.85 -7.88
CA SER A 124 -6.46 -20.42 -7.33
C SER A 124 -6.99 -19.18 -8.06
N ALA A 125 -8.28 -19.14 -8.36
CA ALA A 125 -8.94 -17.93 -8.86
C ALA A 125 -8.76 -16.73 -7.91
N MET A 126 -8.61 -16.99 -6.60
CA MET A 126 -8.41 -15.95 -5.58
C MET A 126 -7.04 -15.26 -5.65
N GLU A 127 -6.04 -15.90 -6.28
CA GLU A 127 -4.74 -15.27 -6.53
C GLU A 127 -4.82 -14.20 -7.63
N ILE A 128 -5.87 -14.25 -8.43
CA ILE A 128 -6.08 -13.38 -9.59
C ILE A 128 -7.20 -12.36 -9.30
N PHE A 129 -8.28 -12.80 -8.66
CA PHE A 129 -9.43 -11.97 -8.35
C PHE A 129 -9.58 -11.80 -6.83
N HIS A 130 -9.47 -10.55 -6.35
CA HIS A 130 -9.86 -10.24 -4.98
C HIS A 130 -11.41 -10.30 -4.86
N PRO A 131 -12.00 -10.76 -3.74
CA PRO A 131 -13.46 -10.84 -3.58
C PRO A 131 -14.22 -9.53 -3.81
N THR A 132 -13.53 -8.39 -3.70
CA THR A 132 -14.11 -7.05 -3.86
C THR A 132 -13.92 -6.47 -5.26
N GLN A 133 -13.35 -7.23 -6.19
CA GLN A 133 -13.11 -6.80 -7.57
C GLN A 133 -14.21 -7.33 -8.50
N ILE A 134 -14.45 -6.57 -9.56
CA ILE A 134 -15.39 -6.95 -10.64
C ILE A 134 -14.57 -7.15 -11.90
N ALA A 135 -14.70 -8.32 -12.51
CA ALA A 135 -14.08 -8.62 -13.79
C ALA A 135 -14.96 -8.07 -14.93
N ILE A 136 -14.35 -7.28 -15.82
CA ILE A 136 -14.98 -6.76 -17.03
C ILE A 136 -14.14 -7.23 -18.21
N VAL A 137 -14.79 -7.83 -19.20
CA VAL A 137 -14.13 -8.42 -20.38
C VAL A 137 -14.43 -7.55 -21.60
N PHE A 138 -13.38 -7.14 -22.31
CA PHE A 138 -13.49 -6.43 -23.58
C PHE A 138 -13.05 -7.33 -24.73
N ASP A 139 -13.76 -7.27 -25.84
CA ASP A 139 -13.39 -7.91 -27.09
C ASP A 139 -12.71 -6.88 -28.00
N PRO A 140 -11.38 -6.96 -28.21
CA PRO A 140 -10.66 -5.99 -29.03
C PRO A 140 -11.05 -6.04 -30.51
N ASN A 141 -11.76 -7.09 -30.95
CA ASN A 141 -12.24 -7.22 -32.34
C ASN A 141 -13.62 -6.55 -32.55
N LYS A 142 -14.25 -6.03 -31.49
CA LYS A 142 -15.50 -5.26 -31.57
C LYS A 142 -15.22 -3.76 -31.44
N PRO A 143 -16.11 -2.89 -31.96
CA PRO A 143 -16.00 -1.45 -31.76
C PRO A 143 -15.86 -1.09 -30.27
N ILE A 144 -14.94 -0.19 -29.92
CA ILE A 144 -14.64 0.16 -28.52
C ILE A 144 -15.80 0.89 -27.85
N LYS A 145 -16.37 1.89 -28.53
CA LYS A 145 -17.39 2.79 -27.94
C LYS A 145 -18.59 2.06 -27.34
N PRO A 146 -19.24 1.10 -28.02
CA PRO A 146 -20.35 0.35 -27.44
C PRO A 146 -19.97 -0.53 -26.24
N GLN A 147 -18.70 -0.93 -26.12
CA GLN A 147 -18.24 -1.78 -25.01
C GLN A 147 -17.97 -0.99 -23.73
N VAL A 148 -17.70 0.32 -23.83
CA VAL A 148 -17.45 1.20 -22.68
C VAL A 148 -18.67 2.07 -22.32
N GLU A 149 -19.68 2.11 -23.19
CA GLU A 149 -20.92 2.85 -22.96
C GLU A 149 -21.68 2.29 -21.75
N GLY A 150 -22.06 3.16 -20.81
CA GLY A 150 -22.72 2.78 -19.56
C GLY A 150 -21.82 2.12 -18.50
N LEU A 151 -20.52 1.95 -18.78
CA LEU A 151 -19.61 1.28 -17.84
C LEU A 151 -19.42 2.06 -16.54
N GLU A 152 -19.35 3.39 -16.63
CA GLU A 152 -19.26 4.27 -15.46
C GLU A 152 -20.48 4.08 -14.53
N GLU A 153 -21.69 4.17 -15.08
CA GLU A 153 -22.94 3.95 -14.32
C GLU A 153 -22.98 2.55 -13.68
N TYR A 154 -22.54 1.52 -14.42
CA TYR A 154 -22.45 0.16 -13.90
C TYR A 154 -21.47 0.06 -12.71
N LEU A 155 -20.29 0.65 -12.82
CA LEU A 155 -19.28 0.67 -11.76
C LEU A 155 -19.76 1.48 -10.54
N GLU A 156 -20.44 2.60 -10.76
CA GLU A 156 -21.00 3.42 -9.69
C GLU A 156 -22.07 2.67 -8.88
N LYS A 157 -22.91 1.85 -9.53
CA LYS A 157 -23.92 1.01 -8.85
C LYS A 157 -23.30 -0.01 -7.90
N HIS A 158 -22.10 -0.48 -8.19
CA HIS A 158 -21.38 -1.45 -7.35
C HIS A 158 -20.38 -0.79 -6.40
N ARG A 159 -20.22 0.53 -6.48
CA ARG A 159 -19.33 1.27 -5.58
C ARG A 159 -19.94 1.31 -4.19
N HIS A 160 -19.19 0.83 -3.20
CA HIS A 160 -19.61 0.87 -1.81
C HIS A 160 -19.85 2.34 -1.37
N HIS A 161 -21.03 2.64 -0.82
CA HIS A 161 -21.49 4.00 -0.53
C HIS A 161 -20.63 4.76 0.51
N SER A 162 -19.73 4.07 1.21
CA SER A 162 -18.77 4.70 2.14
C SER A 162 -17.56 5.34 1.46
N LEU A 163 -17.38 5.15 0.14
CA LEU A 163 -16.24 5.72 -0.58
C LEU A 163 -16.54 7.17 -1.00
N PRO A 164 -15.69 8.15 -0.67
CA PRO A 164 -15.90 9.56 -1.02
C PRO A 164 -16.02 9.74 -2.53
N LYS A 165 -17.08 10.41 -3.02
CA LYS A 165 -17.31 10.61 -4.46
C LYS A 165 -16.13 11.28 -5.16
N ASP A 166 -15.56 12.32 -4.53
CA ASP A 166 -14.47 13.10 -5.10
C ASP A 166 -13.10 12.61 -4.63
N ALA A 167 -12.17 12.49 -5.58
CA ALA A 167 -10.75 12.39 -5.27
C ALA A 167 -10.29 13.72 -4.67
N ALA A 168 -10.46 13.88 -3.35
CA ALA A 168 -10.09 15.11 -2.65
C ALA A 168 -8.65 15.50 -2.97
N ARG A 169 -8.45 16.79 -3.27
CA ARG A 169 -7.16 17.41 -3.63
C ARG A 169 -6.06 16.88 -2.72
N ILE A 170 -5.00 16.36 -3.34
CA ILE A 170 -3.84 15.82 -2.62
C ILE A 170 -2.97 17.00 -2.19
N HIS A 171 -2.80 17.16 -0.88
CA HIS A 171 -1.91 18.14 -0.26
C HIS A 171 -0.56 17.51 0.02
N ILE A 172 0.30 17.40 -1.01
CA ILE A 172 1.62 16.75 -0.90
C ILE A 172 2.48 17.43 0.16
N GLU A 173 2.35 18.75 0.31
CA GLU A 173 3.04 19.55 1.33
C GLU A 173 2.75 19.10 2.78
N LYS A 174 1.68 18.33 3.00
CA LYS A 174 1.31 17.79 4.33
C LYS A 174 1.80 16.35 4.54
N TRP A 175 2.33 15.68 3.52
CA TRP A 175 2.61 14.24 3.57
C TRP A 175 3.69 13.89 4.59
N THR A 176 4.75 14.70 4.71
CA THR A 176 5.78 14.52 5.75
C THR A 176 5.18 14.60 7.15
N THR A 177 4.33 15.60 7.41
CA THR A 177 3.59 15.75 8.68
C THR A 177 2.70 14.54 8.95
N TYR A 178 2.03 14.02 7.92
CA TYR A 178 1.18 12.83 8.04
C TYR A 178 1.99 11.57 8.38
N LEU A 179 3.13 11.32 7.73
CA LEU A 179 4.00 10.19 8.08
C LEU A 179 4.48 10.28 9.53
N ARG A 180 4.93 11.46 9.94
CA ARG A 180 5.34 11.73 11.34
C ARG A 180 4.25 11.45 12.35
N LEU A 181 3.02 11.87 12.06
CA LEU A 181 1.86 11.57 12.91
C LEU A 181 1.55 10.08 12.96
N LEU A 182 1.63 9.36 11.85
CA LEU A 182 1.44 7.91 11.81
C LEU A 182 2.47 7.20 12.70
N ASP A 183 3.75 7.52 12.52
CA ASP A 183 4.86 6.89 13.25
C ASP A 183 4.82 7.22 14.76
N ALA A 184 4.59 8.48 15.12
CA ALA A 184 4.48 8.88 16.52
C ALA A 184 3.30 8.19 17.23
N ARG A 185 2.17 8.03 16.53
CA ARG A 185 0.99 7.36 17.11
C ARG A 185 1.14 5.86 17.20
N GLU A 186 1.82 5.24 16.23
CA GLU A 186 2.22 3.84 16.32
C GLU A 186 3.14 3.59 17.54
N ALA A 187 4.07 4.53 17.81
CA ALA A 187 4.92 4.51 19.01
C ALA A 187 4.19 4.88 20.32
N GLY A 188 2.87 5.10 20.28
CA GLY A 188 2.06 5.41 21.46
C GLY A 188 2.15 6.86 21.96
N VAL A 189 2.81 7.77 21.23
CA VAL A 189 3.02 9.16 21.66
C VAL A 189 1.70 9.92 21.74
N SER A 190 1.41 10.59 22.86
CA SER A 190 0.13 11.27 23.08
C SER A 190 -0.17 12.37 22.05
N TRP A 191 -1.46 12.67 21.84
CA TRP A 191 -1.90 13.73 20.93
C TRP A 191 -1.35 15.11 21.29
N ARG A 192 -1.19 15.38 22.58
CA ARG A 192 -0.59 16.62 23.07
C ARG A 192 0.84 16.78 22.59
N VAL A 193 1.66 15.74 22.78
CA VAL A 193 3.06 15.76 22.32
C VAL A 193 3.14 15.84 20.79
N CYS A 194 2.25 15.14 20.08
CA CYS A 194 2.17 15.25 18.62
C CYS A 194 1.86 16.70 18.16
N ALA A 195 0.91 17.37 18.82
CA ALA A 195 0.57 18.75 18.51
C ALA A 195 1.75 19.71 18.75
N GLU A 196 2.48 19.52 19.86
CA GLU A 196 3.61 20.35 20.28
C GLU A 196 4.90 20.10 19.47
N LYS A 197 5.07 18.91 18.87
CA LYS A 197 6.34 18.52 18.23
C LYS A 197 6.27 18.27 16.73
N ILE A 198 5.09 17.98 16.18
CA ILE A 198 4.93 17.62 14.77
C ILE A 198 4.19 18.71 13.99
N LEU A 199 3.14 19.29 14.56
CA LEU A 199 2.39 20.33 13.85
C LEU A 199 3.25 21.59 13.66
N PRO A 200 3.17 22.27 12.50
CA PRO A 200 3.97 23.46 12.22
C PRO A 200 3.74 24.57 13.26
N GLU A 201 4.80 25.29 13.61
CA GLU A 201 4.76 26.32 14.65
C GLU A 201 3.81 27.48 14.30
N TYR A 202 3.73 27.82 13.01
CA TYR A 202 2.84 28.85 12.48
C TYR A 202 1.38 28.41 12.35
N SER A 203 1.05 27.15 12.70
CA SER A 203 -0.34 26.72 12.76
C SER A 203 -0.99 27.28 14.03
N SER A 204 -1.94 28.20 13.89
CA SER A 204 -2.74 28.73 15.00
C SER A 204 -3.55 27.67 15.77
N ALA A 205 -3.53 26.41 15.32
CA ALA A 205 -4.28 25.30 15.88
C ALA A 205 -3.36 24.14 16.31
N ARG A 206 -2.28 24.39 17.08
CA ARG A 206 -1.46 23.32 17.70
C ARG A 206 -2.18 22.68 18.89
N THR A 207 -3.37 22.15 18.64
CA THR A 207 -4.18 21.48 19.66
C THR A 207 -4.10 19.97 19.52
N PRO A 208 -4.29 19.21 20.61
CA PRO A 208 -4.43 17.75 20.54
C PRO A 208 -5.51 17.29 19.56
N GLN A 209 -6.60 18.08 19.44
CA GLN A 209 -7.70 17.80 18.53
C GLN A 209 -7.25 17.93 17.06
N THR A 210 -6.52 18.98 16.72
CA THR A 210 -5.97 19.17 15.37
C THR A 210 -5.01 18.05 14.98
N ALA A 211 -4.15 17.60 15.91
CA ALA A 211 -3.26 16.47 15.67
C ALA A 211 -4.05 15.17 15.39
N ARG A 212 -5.12 14.92 16.17
CA ARG A 212 -6.02 13.77 15.96
C ARG A 212 -6.69 13.82 14.59
N ASP A 213 -7.19 14.98 14.18
CA ASP A 213 -7.90 15.12 12.90
C ASP A 213 -6.95 15.03 11.70
N GLN A 214 -5.73 15.57 11.80
CA GLN A 214 -4.70 15.35 10.78
C GLN A 214 -4.25 13.88 10.71
N PHE A 215 -4.19 13.17 11.84
CA PHE A 215 -3.94 11.72 11.81
C PHE A 215 -5.06 10.96 11.11
N LYS A 216 -6.33 11.31 11.30
CA LYS A 216 -7.44 10.72 10.54
C LYS A 216 -7.30 11.00 9.04
N GLN A 217 -6.89 12.21 8.66
CA GLN A 217 -6.59 12.55 7.26
C GLN A 217 -5.44 11.70 6.71
N ALA A 218 -4.37 11.51 7.50
CA ALA A 218 -3.25 10.64 7.14
C ALA A 218 -3.70 9.18 6.92
N LYS A 219 -4.55 8.64 7.80
CA LYS A 219 -5.14 7.31 7.62
C LYS A 219 -6.04 7.23 6.38
N SER A 220 -6.88 8.23 6.15
CA SER A 220 -7.70 8.30 4.93
C SER A 220 -6.84 8.37 3.66
N LEU A 221 -5.74 9.13 3.68
CA LEU A 221 -4.77 9.13 2.58
C LEU A 221 -4.12 7.77 2.38
N GLN A 222 -3.68 7.10 3.45
CA GLN A 222 -3.11 5.74 3.41
C GLN A 222 -4.07 4.72 2.78
N HIS A 223 -5.39 4.89 2.91
CA HIS A 223 -6.38 4.03 2.24
C HIS A 223 -6.65 4.41 0.77
N ARG A 224 -6.34 5.63 0.36
CA ARG A 224 -6.58 6.13 -1.01
C ARG A 224 -5.39 5.96 -1.94
N LEU A 225 -4.18 5.90 -1.38
CA LEU A 225 -2.97 5.53 -2.10
C LEU A 225 -3.06 4.04 -2.41
#